data_AF-A0A537NV27-F1
#
_entry.id   AF-A0A537NV27-F1
#
_cell.length_a   1.000
_cell.length_b   1.000
_cell.length_c   1.000
_cell.angle_alpha   90.00
_cell.angle_beta   90.00
_cell.angle_gamma   90.00
#
_symmetry.space_group_name_H-M   'P 1'
#
loop_
_entity.id
_entity.type
_entity.pdbx_description
1 polymer ?
#
loop_
_entity_poly.entity_id
_entity_poly.type
_entity_poly.pdbx_seq_one_letter_code
_entity_poly.pdbx_strand_id
1 'polypeptide(L)'
;MVQRLSVGVLLAASLLYFSGAACAQIGTRPEVRQIQLTDKQVQGIIAAQKDVSTVFDKIQAPPTDELPPAVLAELDAVAKKHGFKDFNDYDEVLGNITMVMTGIDPKTKAFTEPAAAIKQEIADVTANKTIPAAEKKQMLEELNEALKAAQPIQFPGNIDLVKKYYDKIDAALN
;
A
#
# COMPACT_ATOMS: atom_id res chain seq x y z
N MET A 1 26.40 29.81 17.23
CA MET A 1 25.68 29.88 15.94
C MET A 1 25.21 28.47 15.63
N VAL A 2 23.99 28.13 16.05
CA VAL A 2 23.44 26.76 15.96
C VAL A 2 22.23 26.84 15.02
N GLN A 3 22.39 26.28 13.83
CA GLN A 3 21.36 26.23 12.80
C GLN A 3 20.46 25.02 13.10
N ARG A 4 19.24 25.31 13.57
CA ARG A 4 18.18 24.31 13.79
C ARG A 4 17.62 23.88 12.44
N LEU A 5 17.74 22.59 12.13
CA LEU A 5 17.08 21.95 10.98
C LEU A 5 15.62 21.73 11.36
N SER A 6 14.73 22.58 10.84
CA SER A 6 13.29 22.39 10.90
C SER A 6 12.87 21.45 9.76
N VAL A 7 12.58 20.19 10.07
CA VAL A 7 11.87 19.31 9.13
C VAL A 7 10.39 19.65 9.24
N GLY A 8 9.83 20.11 8.12
CA GLY A 8 8.47 20.60 7.99
C GLY A 8 7.43 19.51 8.24
N VAL A 9 6.49 19.84 9.12
CA VAL A 9 5.16 19.26 9.21
C VAL A 9 4.42 19.58 7.91
N LEU A 10 3.96 18.56 7.18
CA LEU A 10 2.93 18.71 6.14
C LEU A 10 1.64 18.11 6.67
N LEU A 11 0.92 18.93 7.45
CA LEU A 11 -0.52 18.78 7.69
C LEU A 11 -1.22 19.69 6.67
N ALA A 12 -1.79 19.11 5.62
CA ALA A 12 -2.71 19.82 4.73
C ALA A 12 -4.14 19.43 5.14
N ALA A 13 -4.71 20.17 6.09
CA ALA A 13 -6.14 20.17 6.37
C ALA A 13 -6.80 21.29 5.55
N SER A 14 -7.50 20.92 4.47
CA SER A 14 -8.45 21.80 3.79
C SER A 14 -9.87 21.33 4.09
N LEU A 15 -10.45 21.86 5.15
CA LEU A 15 -11.88 21.76 5.49
C LEU A 15 -12.66 22.80 4.67
N LEU A 16 -13.46 22.34 3.72
CA LEU A 16 -14.69 23.03 3.31
C LEU A 16 -15.86 22.07 3.48
N TYR A 17 -16.89 22.60 4.12
CA TYR A 17 -18.05 21.91 4.66
C TYR A 17 -18.91 21.22 3.61
N PHE A 18 -19.12 19.91 3.78
CA PHE A 18 -20.39 19.26 3.45
C PHE A 18 -20.79 18.38 4.64
N SER A 19 -21.95 18.69 5.23
CA SER A 19 -22.60 17.93 6.29
C SER A 19 -23.16 16.62 5.73
N GLY A 20 -22.87 15.51 6.41
CA GLY A 20 -23.56 14.22 6.21
C GLY A 20 -22.60 13.05 6.05
N ALA A 21 -22.39 12.31 7.15
CA ALA A 21 -21.85 10.94 7.24
C ALA A 21 -21.35 10.29 5.94
N ALA A 22 -20.07 10.49 5.63
CA ALA A 22 -19.29 9.61 4.75
C ALA A 22 -17.79 9.73 5.08
N CYS A 23 -17.40 9.54 6.34
CA CYS A 23 -16.07 8.99 6.62
C CYS A 23 -16.19 7.48 6.44
N ALA A 24 -16.17 7.03 5.19
CA ALA A 24 -15.97 5.64 4.85
C ALA A 24 -15.14 5.61 3.58
N GLN A 25 -13.91 5.14 3.75
CA GLN A 25 -13.08 4.50 2.74
C GLN A 25 -12.31 5.48 1.84
N ILE A 26 -11.12 5.87 2.34
CA ILE A 26 -9.90 5.73 1.51
C ILE A 26 -10.04 4.35 0.87
N GLY A 27 -10.19 4.31 -0.46
CA GLY A 27 -10.78 3.20 -1.20
C GLY A 27 -10.49 1.83 -0.60
N THR A 28 -11.54 1.11 -0.24
CA THR A 28 -11.42 -0.32 0.01
C THR A 28 -10.99 -0.99 -1.28
N ARG A 29 -9.68 -1.12 -1.46
CA ARG A 29 -9.18 -2.32 -2.12
C ARG A 29 -9.81 -3.47 -1.35
N PRO A 30 -10.50 -4.42 -2.01
CA PRO A 30 -10.97 -5.63 -1.36
C PRO A 30 -9.86 -6.18 -0.47
N GLU A 31 -10.19 -6.73 0.69
CA GLU A 31 -9.20 -7.41 1.54
C GLU A 31 -8.31 -8.27 0.65
N VAL A 32 -7.00 -7.99 0.64
CA VAL A 32 -6.08 -8.69 -0.26
C VAL A 32 -6.10 -10.15 0.16
N ARG A 33 -6.71 -10.99 -0.68
CA ARG A 33 -6.60 -12.44 -0.52
C ARG A 33 -5.12 -12.79 -0.60
N GLN A 34 -4.60 -13.36 0.47
CA GLN A 34 -3.21 -13.76 0.49
C GLN A 34 -3.01 -14.98 -0.41
N ILE A 35 -1.95 -14.98 -1.21
CA ILE A 35 -1.52 -16.12 -2.03
C ILE A 35 -0.04 -16.38 -1.82
N GLN A 36 0.38 -17.64 -2.00
CA GLN A 36 1.79 -17.96 -2.04
C GLN A 36 2.40 -17.41 -3.34
N LEU A 37 3.40 -16.54 -3.21
CA LEU A 37 4.09 -15.95 -4.34
C LEU A 37 5.18 -16.89 -4.88
N THR A 38 5.46 -16.76 -6.17
CA THR A 38 6.57 -17.42 -6.85
C THR A 38 7.59 -16.40 -7.37
N ASP A 39 8.85 -16.81 -7.54
CA ASP A 39 9.88 -15.96 -8.16
C ASP A 39 9.43 -15.40 -9.52
N LYS A 40 8.75 -16.22 -10.32
CA LYS A 40 8.27 -15.81 -11.65
C LYS A 40 7.22 -14.70 -11.57
N GLN A 41 6.28 -14.79 -10.62
CA GLN A 41 5.27 -13.76 -10.42
C GLN A 41 5.90 -12.43 -10.00
N VAL A 42 6.84 -12.45 -9.04
CA VAL A 42 7.54 -11.22 -8.59
C VAL A 42 8.32 -10.57 -9.73
N GLN A 43 9.07 -11.36 -10.50
CA GLN A 43 9.79 -10.86 -11.67
C GLN A 43 8.84 -10.34 -12.76
N GLY A 44 7.69 -11.00 -12.94
CA GLY A 44 6.64 -10.55 -13.85
C GLY A 44 6.11 -9.15 -13.50
N ILE A 45 5.88 -8.87 -12.21
CA ILE A 45 5.45 -7.54 -11.74
C ILE A 45 6.50 -6.48 -12.10
N ILE A 46 7.77 -6.74 -11.76
CA ILE A 46 8.89 -5.83 -12.03
C ILE A 46 8.98 -5.52 -13.54
N ALA A 47 8.81 -6.54 -14.39
CA ALA A 47 8.90 -6.38 -15.84
C ALA A 47 7.69 -5.66 -16.46
N ALA A 48 6.50 -5.88 -15.91
CA ALA A 48 5.25 -5.36 -16.44
C ALA A 48 4.98 -3.89 -16.08
N GLN A 49 5.52 -3.40 -14.97
CA GLN A 49 5.10 -2.13 -14.38
C GLN A 49 5.21 -0.93 -15.34
N LYS A 50 6.26 -0.86 -16.16
CA LYS A 50 6.40 0.21 -17.16
C LYS A 50 5.31 0.14 -18.25
N ASP A 51 4.99 -1.04 -18.73
CA ASP A 51 3.96 -1.25 -19.74
C ASP A 51 2.58 -0.94 -19.16
N VAL A 52 2.32 -1.35 -17.91
CA VAL A 52 1.08 -1.05 -17.17
C VAL A 52 0.93 0.46 -16.97
N SER A 53 1.97 1.16 -16.50
CA SER A 53 1.97 2.63 -16.37
C SER A 53 1.65 3.31 -17.69
N THR A 54 2.25 2.83 -18.79
CA THR A 54 2.00 3.39 -20.13
C THR A 54 0.54 3.25 -20.56
N VAL A 55 -0.16 2.19 -20.14
CA VAL A 55 -1.61 2.05 -20.38
C VAL A 55 -2.39 3.07 -19.56
N PHE A 56 -2.06 3.26 -18.29
CA PHE A 56 -2.71 4.25 -17.42
C PHE A 56 -2.46 5.69 -17.86
N ASP A 57 -1.27 6.02 -18.37
CA ASP A 57 -0.93 7.37 -18.87
C ASP A 57 -1.80 7.81 -20.06
N LYS A 58 -2.42 6.86 -20.77
CA LYS A 58 -3.33 7.16 -21.89
C LYS A 58 -4.73 7.54 -21.42
N ILE A 59 -5.06 7.31 -20.16
CA ILE A 59 -6.39 7.60 -19.62
C ILE A 59 -6.51 9.10 -19.42
N GLN A 60 -7.22 9.74 -20.34
CA GLN A 60 -7.50 11.19 -20.30
C GLN A 60 -8.78 11.52 -19.50
N ALA A 61 -9.52 10.49 -19.08
CA ALA A 61 -10.74 10.63 -18.31
C ALA A 61 -10.44 10.77 -16.81
N PRO A 62 -11.23 11.52 -16.04
CA PRO A 62 -11.13 11.53 -14.60
C PRO A 62 -11.26 10.09 -14.06
N PRO A 63 -10.59 9.76 -12.94
CA PRO A 63 -10.68 8.43 -12.36
C PRO A 63 -12.14 8.11 -12.03
N THR A 64 -12.63 7.03 -12.62
CA THR A 64 -13.91 6.39 -12.31
C THR A 64 -13.66 5.14 -11.48
N ASP A 65 -14.67 4.66 -10.76
CA ASP A 65 -14.57 3.44 -9.95
C ASP A 65 -14.24 2.20 -10.80
N GLU A 66 -14.62 2.22 -12.08
CA GLU A 66 -14.32 1.15 -13.05
C GLU A 66 -13.50 1.69 -14.23
N LEU A 67 -12.50 0.92 -14.64
CA LEU A 67 -11.71 1.23 -15.83
C LEU A 67 -12.52 0.97 -17.12
N PRO A 68 -12.37 1.81 -18.17
CA PRO A 68 -13.04 1.56 -19.45
C PRO A 68 -12.69 0.19 -20.03
N PRO A 69 -13.62 -0.52 -20.70
CA PRO A 69 -13.36 -1.87 -21.23
C PRO A 69 -12.14 -1.95 -22.17
N ALA A 70 -11.87 -0.90 -22.93
CA ALA A 70 -10.69 -0.82 -23.80
C ALA A 70 -9.37 -0.79 -23.00
N VAL A 71 -9.36 -0.07 -21.86
CA VAL A 71 -8.20 -0.01 -20.95
C VAL A 71 -7.98 -1.37 -20.30
N LEU A 72 -9.05 -2.01 -19.81
CA LEU A 72 -8.98 -3.36 -19.24
C LEU A 72 -8.42 -4.38 -20.25
N ALA A 73 -8.82 -4.29 -21.52
CA ALA A 73 -8.29 -5.16 -22.57
C ALA A 73 -6.80 -4.94 -22.85
N GLU A 74 -6.33 -3.67 -22.83
CA GLU A 74 -4.90 -3.36 -22.95
C GLU A 74 -4.11 -3.89 -21.74
N LEU A 75 -4.62 -3.70 -20.53
CA LEU A 75 -4.01 -4.20 -19.30
C LEU A 75 -3.94 -5.73 -19.28
N ASP A 76 -4.99 -6.42 -19.73
CA ASP A 76 -5.00 -7.88 -19.90
C ASP A 76 -3.92 -8.34 -20.88
N ALA A 77 -3.75 -7.63 -22.01
CA ALA A 77 -2.73 -7.95 -22.98
C ALA A 77 -1.31 -7.76 -22.41
N VAL A 78 -1.09 -6.68 -21.65
CA VAL A 78 0.17 -6.44 -20.93
C VAL A 78 0.43 -7.53 -19.89
N ALA A 79 -0.56 -7.86 -19.05
CA ALA A 79 -0.43 -8.90 -18.03
C ALA A 79 -0.05 -10.25 -18.66
N LYS A 80 -0.74 -10.66 -19.73
CA LYS A 80 -0.44 -11.89 -20.48
C LYS A 80 0.96 -11.89 -21.08
N LYS A 81 1.41 -10.76 -21.64
CA LYS A 81 2.77 -10.59 -22.19
C LYS A 81 3.85 -10.89 -21.13
N HIS A 82 3.58 -10.57 -19.86
CA HIS A 82 4.50 -10.77 -18.74
C HIS A 82 4.27 -12.06 -17.95
N GLY A 83 3.44 -12.96 -18.48
CA GLY A 83 3.27 -14.32 -17.96
C GLY A 83 2.19 -14.49 -16.90
N PHE A 84 1.34 -13.48 -16.70
CA PHE A 84 0.11 -13.58 -15.91
C PHE A 84 -1.04 -14.15 -16.74
N LYS A 85 -2.07 -14.66 -16.08
CA LYS A 85 -3.28 -15.15 -16.76
C LYS A 85 -4.08 -14.02 -17.41
N ASP A 86 -4.26 -12.94 -16.67
CA ASP A 86 -5.04 -11.75 -17.00
C ASP A 86 -4.62 -10.61 -16.05
N PHE A 87 -5.23 -9.43 -16.19
CA PHE A 87 -4.90 -8.29 -15.33
C PHE A 87 -5.35 -8.48 -13.88
N ASN A 88 -6.36 -9.32 -13.62
CA ASN A 88 -6.77 -9.63 -12.25
C ASN A 88 -5.70 -10.48 -11.52
N ASP A 89 -5.11 -11.47 -12.21
CA ASP A 89 -3.97 -12.24 -11.70
C ASP A 89 -2.75 -11.35 -11.44
N TYR A 90 -2.50 -10.37 -12.32
CA TYR A 90 -1.49 -9.32 -12.08
C TYR A 90 -1.79 -8.50 -10.81
N ASP A 91 -3.01 -7.97 -10.67
CA ASP A 91 -3.41 -7.14 -9.54
C ASP A 91 -3.37 -7.90 -8.20
N GLU A 92 -3.77 -9.18 -8.21
CA GLU A 92 -3.71 -10.04 -7.03
C GLU A 92 -2.27 -10.29 -6.56
N VAL A 93 -1.36 -10.59 -7.50
CA VAL A 93 0.07 -10.74 -7.20
C VAL A 93 0.65 -9.44 -6.69
N LEU A 94 0.36 -8.32 -7.36
CA LEU A 94 0.81 -7.00 -6.95
C LEU A 94 0.33 -6.66 -5.54
N GLY A 95 -0.94 -6.91 -5.23
CA GLY A 95 -1.52 -6.71 -3.91
C GLY A 95 -0.75 -7.45 -2.82
N ASN A 96 -0.40 -8.72 -3.06
CA ASN A 96 0.38 -9.53 -2.13
C ASN A 96 1.81 -9.02 -1.94
N ILE A 97 2.47 -8.57 -3.01
CA ILE A 97 3.79 -7.95 -2.93
C ILE A 97 3.72 -6.65 -2.11
N THR A 98 2.79 -5.76 -2.44
CA THR A 98 2.64 -4.47 -1.73
C THR A 98 2.30 -4.66 -0.26
N MET A 99 1.46 -5.64 0.08
CA MET A 99 1.12 -5.98 1.46
C MET A 99 2.38 -6.34 2.27
N VAL A 100 3.26 -7.18 1.71
CA VAL A 100 4.52 -7.55 2.36
C VAL A 100 5.49 -6.36 2.41
N MET A 101 5.60 -5.57 1.33
CA MET A 101 6.47 -4.39 1.28
C MET A 101 6.11 -3.36 2.36
N THR A 102 4.83 -3.14 2.64
CA THR A 102 4.37 -2.21 3.70
C THR A 102 4.91 -2.60 5.08
N GLY A 103 5.15 -3.90 5.32
CA GLY A 103 5.75 -4.39 6.57
C GLY A 103 7.27 -4.36 6.59
N ILE A 104 7.96 -4.01 5.50
CA ILE A 104 9.42 -4.00 5.40
C ILE A 104 9.94 -2.57 5.54
N ASP A 105 10.81 -2.34 6.53
CA ASP A 105 11.53 -1.07 6.66
C ASP A 105 12.51 -0.89 5.48
N PRO A 106 12.43 0.21 4.71
CA PRO A 106 13.20 0.37 3.47
C PRO A 106 14.71 0.46 3.69
N LYS A 107 15.17 0.82 4.91
CA LYS A 107 16.59 1.02 5.23
C LYS A 107 17.25 -0.25 5.74
N THR A 108 16.61 -0.90 6.71
CA THR A 108 17.12 -2.07 7.42
C THR A 108 16.69 -3.39 6.78
N LYS A 109 15.66 -3.34 5.92
CA LYS A 109 14.96 -4.50 5.35
C LYS A 109 14.41 -5.45 6.43
N ALA A 110 14.27 -4.99 7.66
CA ALA A 110 13.59 -5.70 8.72
C ALA A 110 12.09 -5.77 8.40
N PHE A 111 11.48 -6.91 8.64
CA PHE A 111 10.03 -7.07 8.50
C PHE A 111 9.39 -7.01 9.88
N THR A 112 8.27 -6.29 9.98
CA THR A 112 7.45 -6.19 11.17
C THR A 112 6.04 -6.66 10.83
N GLU A 113 5.53 -7.62 11.60
CA GLU A 113 4.14 -8.10 11.46
C GLU A 113 3.14 -6.95 11.63
N PRO A 114 2.02 -6.92 10.89
CA PRO A 114 1.04 -5.83 10.94
C PRO A 114 0.59 -5.49 12.36
N ALA A 115 0.23 -6.50 13.16
CA ALA A 115 -0.20 -6.29 14.55
C ALA A 115 0.91 -5.75 15.45
N ALA A 116 2.18 -6.10 15.19
CA ALA A 116 3.31 -5.58 15.95
C ALA A 116 3.59 -4.11 15.58
N ALA A 117 3.52 -3.76 14.30
CA ALA A 117 3.65 -2.38 13.83
C ALA A 117 2.56 -1.48 14.41
N ILE A 118 1.28 -1.93 14.40
CA ILE A 118 0.17 -1.16 14.98
C ILE A 118 0.34 -0.98 16.48
N LYS A 119 0.79 -2.00 17.22
CA LYS A 119 1.06 -1.88 18.66
C LYS A 119 2.17 -0.88 18.96
N GLN A 120 3.21 -0.83 18.12
CA GLN A 120 4.27 0.16 18.25
C GLN A 120 3.73 1.58 18.01
N GLU A 121 2.93 1.78 16.96
CA GLU A 121 2.29 3.07 16.67
C GLU A 121 1.36 3.53 17.82
N ILE A 122 0.58 2.61 18.40
CA ILE A 122 -0.23 2.91 19.60
C ILE A 122 0.65 3.41 20.75
N ALA A 123 1.80 2.78 20.98
CA ALA A 123 2.72 3.18 22.03
C ALA A 123 3.31 4.58 21.75
N ASP A 124 3.69 4.84 20.50
CA ASP A 124 4.28 6.11 20.07
C ASP A 124 3.28 7.26 20.16
N VAL A 125 2.05 7.08 19.67
CA VAL A 125 0.95 8.05 19.79
C VAL A 125 0.60 8.31 21.26
N THR A 126 0.58 7.25 22.09
CA THR A 126 0.32 7.38 23.53
C THR A 126 1.39 8.26 24.20
N ALA A 127 2.67 7.99 23.91
CA ALA A 127 3.81 8.70 24.48
C ALA A 127 3.97 10.13 23.94
N ASN A 128 3.46 10.42 22.74
CA ASN A 128 3.64 11.71 22.09
C ASN A 128 2.85 12.83 22.80
N LYS A 129 3.55 13.78 23.43
CA LYS A 129 2.95 14.88 24.18
C LYS A 129 2.50 16.07 23.32
N THR A 130 2.84 16.10 22.04
CA THR A 130 2.53 17.23 21.14
C THR A 130 1.18 17.08 20.46
N ILE A 131 0.59 15.88 20.44
CA ILE A 131 -0.73 15.62 19.84
C ILE A 131 -1.82 16.13 20.80
N PRO A 132 -2.75 16.98 20.33
CA PRO A 132 -3.92 17.40 21.11
C PRO A 132 -4.73 16.22 21.64
N ALA A 133 -5.30 16.34 22.84
CA ALA A 133 -5.95 15.22 23.52
C ALA A 133 -7.11 14.59 22.72
N ALA A 134 -7.90 15.41 22.03
CA ALA A 134 -9.02 14.94 21.21
C ALA A 134 -8.53 14.15 19.99
N GLU A 135 -7.54 14.68 19.27
CA GLU A 135 -6.93 14.02 18.11
C GLU A 135 -6.23 12.71 18.53
N LYS A 136 -5.46 12.74 19.63
CA LYS A 136 -4.81 11.54 20.17
C LYS A 136 -5.84 10.44 20.47
N LYS A 137 -6.97 10.81 21.09
CA LYS A 137 -8.02 9.84 21.41
C LYS A 137 -8.56 9.18 20.13
N GLN A 138 -8.85 9.98 19.10
CA GLN A 138 -9.33 9.47 17.82
C GLN A 138 -8.30 8.54 17.15
N MET A 139 -7.04 8.95 17.09
CA MET A 139 -5.96 8.12 16.51
C MET A 139 -5.85 6.78 17.24
N LEU A 140 -5.91 6.78 18.57
CA LEU A 140 -5.86 5.55 19.36
C LEU A 140 -7.09 4.66 19.14
N GLU A 141 -8.28 5.24 18.98
CA GLU A 141 -9.48 4.46 18.64
C GLU A 141 -9.33 3.78 17.27
N GLU A 142 -8.91 4.51 16.24
CA GLU A 142 -8.66 3.98 14.90
C GLU A 142 -7.58 2.89 14.89
N LEU A 143 -6.46 3.10 15.58
CA LEU A 143 -5.38 2.11 15.70
C LEU A 143 -5.81 0.85 16.45
N ASN A 144 -6.66 0.98 17.48
CA ASN A 144 -7.18 -0.19 18.19
C ASN A 144 -8.16 -1.00 17.34
N GLU A 145 -8.99 -0.36 16.51
CA GLU A 145 -9.84 -1.08 15.55
C GLU A 145 -8.99 -1.76 14.46
N ALA A 146 -7.97 -1.07 13.94
CA ALA A 146 -7.01 -1.66 13.02
C ALA A 146 -6.29 -2.86 13.63
N LEU A 147 -5.92 -2.80 14.92
CA LEU A 147 -5.27 -3.91 15.61
C LEU A 147 -6.17 -5.15 15.71
N LYS A 148 -7.48 -4.97 15.90
CA LYS A 148 -8.44 -6.08 15.91
C LYS A 148 -8.62 -6.70 14.53
N ALA A 149 -8.57 -5.88 13.48
CA ALA A 149 -8.69 -6.32 12.09
C ALA A 149 -7.38 -6.85 11.50
N ALA A 150 -6.24 -6.59 12.14
CA ALA A 150 -4.93 -6.97 11.64
C ALA A 150 -4.81 -8.49 11.47
N GLN A 151 -4.58 -8.93 10.23
CA GLN A 151 -4.34 -10.32 9.92
C GLN A 151 -2.82 -10.57 9.81
N PRO A 152 -2.31 -11.72 10.28
CA PRO A 152 -0.92 -12.10 10.07
C PRO A 152 -0.65 -12.41 8.60
N ILE A 153 0.63 -12.38 8.21
CA ILE A 153 1.03 -12.93 6.91
C ILE A 153 0.84 -14.45 6.92
N GLN A 154 -0.01 -14.94 6.02
CA GLN A 154 -0.35 -16.36 5.88
C GLN A 154 0.74 -17.17 5.17
N PHE A 155 1.55 -16.50 4.33
CA PHE A 155 2.65 -17.12 3.58
C PHE A 155 3.98 -16.46 3.94
N PRO A 156 4.63 -16.86 5.06
CA PRO A 156 5.88 -16.24 5.51
C PRO A 156 7.01 -16.27 4.47
N GLY A 157 7.04 -17.28 3.59
CA GLY A 157 8.02 -17.36 2.49
C GLY A 157 7.92 -16.19 1.51
N ASN A 158 6.78 -15.51 1.43
CA ASN A 158 6.65 -14.29 0.62
C ASN A 158 7.52 -13.16 1.17
N ILE A 159 7.77 -13.11 2.49
CA ILE A 159 8.61 -12.08 3.12
C ILE A 159 10.04 -12.19 2.58
N ASP A 160 10.62 -13.39 2.60
CA ASP A 160 11.97 -13.62 2.10
C ASP A 160 12.06 -13.36 0.59
N LEU A 161 11.04 -13.77 -0.16
CA LEU A 161 10.98 -13.55 -1.60
C LEU A 161 10.90 -12.06 -1.95
N VAL A 162 10.04 -11.29 -1.28
CA VAL A 162 9.92 -9.84 -1.52
C VAL A 162 11.19 -9.13 -1.06
N LYS A 163 11.80 -9.50 0.07
CA LYS A 163 13.10 -8.97 0.51
C LYS A 163 14.20 -9.20 -0.52
N LYS A 164 14.26 -10.40 -1.11
CA LYS A 164 15.24 -10.76 -2.16
C LYS A 164 15.15 -9.83 -3.38
N TYR A 165 13.96 -9.34 -3.73
CA TYR A 165 13.75 -8.46 -4.88
C TYR A 165 13.45 -7.01 -4.51
N TYR A 166 13.52 -6.62 -3.22
CA TYR A 166 12.94 -5.38 -2.71
C TYR A 166 13.35 -4.16 -3.53
N ASP A 167 14.64 -3.93 -3.73
CA ASP A 167 15.12 -2.71 -4.39
C ASP A 167 14.68 -2.66 -5.87
N LYS A 168 14.49 -3.81 -6.53
CA LYS A 168 13.97 -3.87 -7.90
C LYS A 168 12.48 -3.64 -7.96
N ILE A 169 11.73 -4.12 -6.95
CA ILE A 169 10.29 -3.88 -6.85
C ILE A 169 10.06 -2.40 -6.54
N ASP A 170 10.78 -1.85 -5.55
CA ASP A 170 10.71 -0.45 -5.15
C ASP A 170 10.98 0.48 -6.33
N ALA A 171 12.08 0.26 -7.06
CA ALA A 171 12.40 1.02 -8.26
C ALA A 171 11.41 0.86 -9.43
N ALA A 172 10.55 -0.16 -9.41
CA ALA A 172 9.51 -0.32 -10.41
C ALA A 172 8.22 0.41 -9.99
N LEU A 173 7.85 0.32 -8.71
CA LEU A 173 6.56 0.78 -8.19
C LEU A 173 6.55 2.24 -7.71
N ASN A 174 7.70 2.85 -7.44
CA ASN A 174 7.88 4.23 -6.95
C ASN A 174 8.72 5.07 -7.90
#